data_AF-A0A0Q6X853-F1
#
_entry.id   AF-A0A0Q6X853-F1
#
_cell.length_a   1.000
_cell.length_b   1.000
_cell.length_c   1.000
_cell.angle_alpha   90.00
_cell.angle_beta   90.00
_cell.angle_gamma   90.00
#
_symmetry.space_group_name_H-M   'P 1'
#
loop_
_entity.id
_entity.type
_entity.pdbx_description
1 polymer ?
#
loop_
_entity_poly.entity_id
_entity_poly.type
_entity_poly.pdbx_seq_one_letter_code
_entity_poly.pdbx_strand_id
1 'polypeptide(L)'
;MGLVTYASLYPFWPWRWPPGMGLPWLFSLPWPARFWAFDVEANLIGYIPLGLLGFAAAMRSGWGVRGGLLLGLLPGPALSFAMETLQFFVPGRVPSLSDWVLNSAGSLLGTALGLVLSALGGLERWEDVRDHWFGASSAPALALLALWPLALLYPTPLPFGLGQWLPWWRGMLLDALTGTPWALNWGDAVTVEHELPPGLEALAIALGLLAPVLLMITVARSGLRRLALAGGAVLLGLLGTATSTAMAFGPDHAWAWLSDATRPGVGLGVVLALVACLLPSRVAAALGLFVLCALIGLISLAPSDPYLALNMQAWEQGRFINLYGLTRWVAWTWPFIALVWLAARLVQKPQ
;
A
#
# COMPACT_ATOMS: atom_id res chain seq x y z
N MET A 1 12.35 1.16 2.15
CA MET A 1 13.27 0.79 1.06
C MET A 1 12.55 0.73 -0.29
N GLY A 2 11.69 -0.27 -0.56
CA GLY A 2 11.02 -0.39 -1.87
C GLY A 2 10.23 0.86 -2.31
N LEU A 3 9.47 1.47 -1.39
CA LEU A 3 8.72 2.72 -1.66
C LEU A 3 9.63 3.87 -2.12
N VAL A 4 10.79 4.01 -1.47
CA VAL A 4 11.80 5.03 -1.78
C VAL A 4 12.36 4.79 -3.17
N THR A 5 12.79 3.55 -3.46
CA THR A 5 13.32 3.19 -4.78
C THR A 5 12.33 3.48 -5.90
N TYR A 6 11.04 3.20 -5.67
CA TYR A 6 9.99 3.51 -6.63
C TYR A 6 9.83 5.02 -6.87
N ALA A 7 9.68 5.79 -5.80
CA ALA A 7 9.49 7.23 -5.89
C ALA A 7 10.68 7.96 -6.53
N SER A 8 11.90 7.48 -6.27
CA SER A 8 13.13 8.09 -6.78
C SER A 8 13.42 7.76 -8.23
N LEU A 9 13.08 6.56 -8.72
CA LEU A 9 13.48 6.09 -10.05
C LEU A 9 12.36 6.06 -11.08
N TYR A 10 11.08 6.20 -10.71
CA TYR A 10 9.99 6.29 -11.67
C TYR A 10 10.25 7.41 -12.71
N PRO A 11 10.07 7.18 -14.02
CA PRO A 11 9.41 6.04 -14.68
C PRO A 11 10.28 4.80 -14.96
N PHE A 12 11.48 4.69 -14.38
CA PHE A 12 12.46 3.61 -14.55
C PHE A 12 13.04 3.44 -15.96
N TRP A 13 12.52 4.14 -16.97
CA TRP A 13 12.99 4.07 -18.35
C TRP A 13 12.67 5.39 -19.09
N PRO A 14 13.49 5.84 -20.05
CA PRO A 14 14.76 5.26 -20.49
C PRO A 14 15.94 5.54 -19.55
N TRP A 15 16.96 4.68 -19.58
CA TRP A 15 18.27 4.99 -18.99
C TRP A 15 19.17 5.62 -20.06
N ARG A 16 19.85 6.71 -19.72
CA ARG A 16 20.78 7.42 -20.62
C ARG A 16 22.01 7.87 -19.86
N TRP A 17 23.18 7.64 -20.44
CA TRP A 17 24.42 8.22 -19.91
C TRP A 17 24.49 9.72 -20.28
N PRO A 18 24.59 10.65 -19.31
CA PRO A 18 24.69 12.07 -19.62
C PRO A 18 25.98 12.40 -20.38
N PRO A 19 25.93 13.15 -21.49
CA PRO A 19 27.12 13.53 -22.24
C PRO A 19 28.11 14.30 -21.36
N GLY A 20 29.39 13.91 -21.38
CA GLY A 20 30.44 14.57 -20.60
C GLY A 20 30.51 14.20 -19.12
N MET A 21 29.64 13.29 -18.64
CA MET A 21 29.69 12.81 -17.25
C MET A 21 30.87 11.85 -17.05
N GLY A 22 31.76 12.19 -16.11
CA GLY A 22 32.87 11.34 -15.66
C GLY A 22 32.60 10.68 -14.30
N LEU A 23 33.43 9.70 -13.93
CA LEU A 23 33.31 8.95 -12.67
C LEU A 23 33.20 9.82 -11.38
N PRO A 24 33.91 10.95 -11.22
CA PRO A 24 33.82 11.76 -10.00
C PRO A 24 32.41 12.30 -9.71
N TRP A 25 31.58 12.47 -10.75
CA TRP A 25 30.21 12.96 -10.62
C TRP A 25 29.30 11.95 -9.91
N LEU A 26 29.61 10.65 -9.99
CA LEU A 26 28.85 9.61 -9.28
C LEU A 26 28.94 9.75 -7.76
N PHE A 27 29.96 10.45 -7.28
CA PHE A 27 30.20 10.69 -5.86
C PHE A 27 29.94 12.14 -5.44
N SER A 28 29.50 13.00 -6.37
CA SER A 28 29.33 14.44 -6.15
C SER A 28 27.92 14.85 -6.51
N LEU A 29 27.05 15.01 -5.50
CA LEU A 29 25.69 15.48 -5.71
C LEU A 29 25.68 17.02 -5.76
N PRO A 30 25.00 17.63 -6.76
CA PRO A 30 24.89 19.08 -6.83
C PRO A 30 23.85 19.61 -5.83
N TRP A 31 24.04 20.84 -5.36
CA TRP A 31 22.98 21.54 -4.64
C TRP A 31 21.91 22.02 -5.63
N PRO A 32 20.60 21.85 -5.36
CA PRO A 32 19.57 22.20 -6.32
C PRO A 32 19.43 23.72 -6.50
N ALA A 33 19.09 24.13 -7.72
CA ALA A 33 18.84 25.55 -8.04
C ALA A 33 17.50 26.07 -7.52
N ARG A 34 16.54 25.17 -7.25
CA ARG A 34 15.21 25.48 -6.70
C ARG A 34 14.94 24.59 -5.50
N PHE A 35 14.39 25.18 -4.44
CA PHE A 35 14.20 24.53 -3.15
C PHE A 35 12.80 24.84 -2.63
N TRP A 36 11.93 23.84 -2.53
CA TRP A 36 10.53 24.01 -2.12
C TRP A 36 10.31 23.44 -0.72
N ALA A 37 9.50 24.11 0.11
CA ALA A 37 9.22 23.66 1.48
C ALA A 37 8.62 22.25 1.54
N PHE A 38 7.76 21.90 0.57
CA PHE A 38 7.18 20.56 0.48
C PHE A 38 8.25 19.47 0.29
N ASP A 39 9.28 19.72 -0.52
CA ASP A 39 10.36 18.74 -0.75
C ASP A 39 11.18 18.54 0.53
N VAL A 40 11.37 19.61 1.31
CA VAL A 40 12.01 19.55 2.63
C VAL A 40 11.24 18.64 3.57
N GLU A 41 9.94 18.89 3.72
CA GLU A 41 9.06 18.15 4.61
C GLU A 41 8.95 16.68 4.18
N ALA A 42 8.73 16.42 2.89
CA ALA A 42 8.56 15.07 2.36
C ALA A 42 9.83 14.22 2.50
N ASN A 43 11.00 14.76 2.15
CA ASN A 43 12.28 14.05 2.26
C ASN A 43 12.66 13.77 3.73
N LEU A 44 12.46 14.77 4.61
CA LEU A 44 12.73 14.60 6.03
C LEU A 44 11.78 13.57 6.66
N ILE A 45 10.46 13.75 6.50
CA ILE A 45 9.44 12.88 7.13
C ILE A 45 9.48 11.47 6.54
N GLY A 46 9.70 11.33 5.23
CA GLY A 46 9.73 10.04 4.54
C GLY A 46 10.79 9.07 5.06
N TYR A 47 11.90 9.58 5.60
CA TYR A 47 13.01 8.78 6.10
C TYR A 47 13.01 8.56 7.63
N ILE A 48 12.21 9.30 8.40
CA ILE A 48 12.03 9.07 9.85
C ILE A 48 11.62 7.61 10.15
N PRO A 49 10.61 7.01 9.48
CA PRO A 49 10.25 5.62 9.73
C PRO A 49 11.39 4.65 9.45
N LEU A 50 12.25 4.93 8.46
CA LEU A 50 13.33 4.03 8.10
C LEU A 50 14.40 3.94 9.20
N GLY A 51 14.79 5.09 9.76
CA GLY A 51 15.72 5.13 10.89
C GLY A 51 15.14 4.50 12.16
N LEU A 52 13.88 4.81 12.48
CA LEU A 52 13.18 4.26 13.63
C LEU A 52 13.05 2.73 13.53
N LEU A 53 12.57 2.22 12.40
CA LEU A 53 12.35 0.79 12.19
C LEU A 53 13.68 0.03 12.11
N GLY A 54 14.71 0.62 11.49
CA GLY A 54 16.06 0.04 11.46
C GLY A 54 16.63 -0.13 12.87
N PHE A 55 16.53 0.90 13.70
CA PHE A 55 16.93 0.85 15.11
C PHE A 55 16.14 -0.20 15.89
N ALA A 56 14.80 -0.15 15.82
CA ALA A 56 13.92 -1.06 16.54
C ALA A 56 14.11 -2.54 16.11
N ALA A 57 14.34 -2.79 14.81
CA ALA A 57 14.63 -4.12 14.31
C ALA A 57 15.91 -4.69 14.91
N ALA A 58 16.98 -3.91 15.00
CA ALA A 58 18.24 -4.35 15.60
C ALA A 58 18.09 -4.65 17.09
N MET A 59 17.38 -3.78 17.82
CA MET A 59 17.10 -3.96 19.25
C MET A 59 16.34 -5.27 19.49
N ARG A 60 15.29 -5.52 18.70
CA ARG A 60 14.49 -6.74 18.79
C ARG A 60 15.25 -8.01 18.38
N SER A 61 16.23 -7.87 17.48
CA SER A 61 17.13 -8.97 17.11
C SER A 61 18.27 -9.20 18.12
N GLY A 62 18.31 -8.47 19.24
CA GLY A 62 19.32 -8.63 20.28
C GLY A 62 20.69 -8.02 19.93
N TRP A 63 20.78 -7.18 18.89
CA TRP A 63 22.05 -6.57 18.46
C TRP A 63 22.46 -5.36 19.33
N GLY A 64 21.62 -5.01 20.31
CA GLY A 64 21.81 -3.92 21.24
C GLY A 64 21.86 -2.55 20.56
N VAL A 65 22.18 -1.53 21.36
CA VAL A 65 22.16 -0.12 20.93
C VAL A 65 23.13 0.13 19.77
N ARG A 66 24.30 -0.53 19.77
CA ARG A 66 25.28 -0.39 18.66
C ARG A 66 24.72 -0.89 17.34
N GLY A 67 24.10 -2.07 17.32
CA GLY A 67 23.41 -2.58 16.15
C GLY A 67 22.25 -1.68 15.73
N GLY A 68 21.51 -1.14 16.71
CA GLY A 68 20.43 -0.17 16.48
C GLY A 68 20.92 1.10 15.80
N LEU A 69 22.02 1.70 16.27
CA LEU A 69 22.63 2.87 15.65
C LEU A 69 23.07 2.57 14.22
N LEU A 70 23.71 1.42 13.99
CA LEU A 70 24.15 1.02 12.65
C LEU A 70 22.97 0.86 11.68
N LEU A 71 21.93 0.12 12.07
CA LEU A 71 20.76 -0.12 11.21
C LEU A 71 19.82 1.07 11.10
N GLY A 72 19.82 1.98 12.08
CA GLY A 72 19.03 3.21 12.01
C GLY A 72 19.70 4.30 11.15
N LEU A 73 21.04 4.41 11.21
CA LEU A 73 21.76 5.53 10.59
C LEU A 73 22.31 5.23 9.20
N LEU A 74 22.59 3.97 8.83
CA LEU A 74 23.28 3.67 7.57
C LEU A 74 22.36 3.38 6.38
N PRO A 75 21.32 2.52 6.50
CA PRO A 75 20.55 2.09 5.33
C PRO A 75 19.82 3.22 4.61
N GLY A 76 19.28 4.20 5.36
CA GLY A 76 18.58 5.36 4.80
C GLY A 76 19.49 6.26 3.96
N PRO A 77 20.55 6.85 4.52
CA PRO A 77 21.51 7.64 3.78
C PRO A 77 22.14 6.89 2.61
N ALA A 78 22.50 5.61 2.78
CA ALA A 78 23.09 4.81 1.72
C ALA A 78 22.08 4.57 0.57
N LEU A 79 20.83 4.24 0.89
CA LEU A 79 19.79 4.11 -0.12
C LEU A 79 19.53 5.43 -0.83
N SER A 80 19.39 6.53 -0.08
CA SER A 80 19.17 7.85 -0.67
C SER A 80 20.31 8.21 -1.61
N PHE A 81 21.56 8.07 -1.18
CA PHE A 81 22.71 8.34 -2.02
C PHE A 81 22.70 7.51 -3.30
N ALA A 82 22.45 6.20 -3.18
CA ALA A 82 22.34 5.32 -4.35
C ALA A 82 21.23 5.77 -5.30
N MET A 83 20.07 6.20 -4.78
CA MET A 83 18.97 6.70 -5.61
C MET A 83 19.33 8.01 -6.30
N GLU A 84 19.90 8.99 -5.59
CA GLU A 84 20.36 10.26 -6.15
C GLU A 84 21.42 10.02 -7.24
N THR A 85 22.39 9.13 -7.01
CA THR A 85 23.39 8.77 -8.03
C THR A 85 22.76 8.11 -9.25
N LEU A 86 21.78 7.22 -9.05
CA LEU A 86 21.09 6.56 -10.17
C LEU A 86 20.24 7.53 -10.99
N GLN A 87 19.72 8.60 -10.39
CA GLN A 87 18.92 9.60 -11.08
C GLN A 87 19.70 10.37 -12.16
N PHE A 88 21.04 10.41 -12.11
CA PHE A 88 21.84 10.94 -13.23
C PHE A 88 21.51 10.24 -14.56
N PHE A 89 21.10 8.98 -14.51
CA PHE A 89 20.81 8.20 -15.70
C PHE A 89 19.34 8.20 -16.12
N VAL A 90 18.46 8.83 -15.34
CA VAL A 90 17.01 8.84 -15.59
C VAL A 90 16.61 10.24 -16.10
N PRO A 91 16.27 10.39 -17.40
CA PRO A 91 15.85 11.68 -17.95
C PRO A 91 14.66 12.27 -17.20
N GLY A 92 14.73 13.56 -16.88
CA GLY A 92 13.69 14.28 -16.13
C GLY A 92 13.86 14.23 -14.62
N ARG A 93 14.82 13.46 -14.08
CA ARG A 93 15.23 13.51 -12.68
C ARG A 93 16.49 14.34 -12.51
N VAL A 94 16.58 15.02 -11.38
CA VAL A 94 17.71 15.89 -11.03
C VAL A 94 18.23 15.43 -9.68
N PRO A 95 19.44 14.83 -9.62
CA PRO A 95 20.07 14.47 -8.36
C PRO A 95 20.25 15.70 -7.47
N SER A 96 20.07 15.52 -6.17
CA SER A 96 20.02 16.61 -5.20
C SER A 96 20.78 16.26 -3.93
N LEU A 97 21.83 17.04 -3.64
CA LEU A 97 22.56 16.95 -2.37
C LEU A 97 21.66 17.29 -1.19
N SER A 98 20.73 18.24 -1.36
CA SER A 98 19.83 18.63 -0.29
C SER A 98 18.89 17.49 0.09
N ASP A 99 18.42 16.72 -0.89
CA ASP A 99 17.51 15.59 -0.68
C ASP A 99 18.25 14.50 0.10
N TRP A 100 19.49 14.19 -0.29
CA TRP A 100 20.33 13.27 0.48
C TRP A 100 20.56 13.73 1.92
N VAL A 101 20.84 15.02 2.15
CA VAL A 101 21.02 15.58 3.49
C VAL A 101 19.72 15.48 4.31
N LEU A 102 18.58 15.83 3.73
CA LEU A 102 17.27 15.79 4.39
C LEU A 102 16.83 14.37 4.72
N ASN A 103 16.99 13.44 3.77
CA ASN A 103 16.72 12.02 3.97
C ASN A 103 17.62 11.42 5.07
N SER A 104 18.88 11.87 5.11
CA SER A 104 19.82 11.46 6.16
C SER A 104 19.45 12.04 7.53
N ALA A 105 19.04 13.31 7.58
CA ALA A 105 18.51 13.94 8.79
C ALA A 105 17.24 13.24 9.27
N GLY A 106 16.36 12.81 8.37
CA GLY A 106 15.16 12.04 8.69
C GLY A 106 15.52 10.71 9.34
N SER A 107 16.48 9.98 8.75
CA SER A 107 16.99 8.71 9.32
C SER A 107 17.62 8.91 10.70
N LEU A 108 18.35 10.00 10.90
CA LEU A 108 18.91 10.40 12.19
C LEU A 108 17.80 10.67 13.23
N LEU A 109 16.79 11.47 12.88
CA LEU A 109 15.66 11.78 13.75
C LEU A 109 14.87 10.51 14.11
N GLY A 110 14.63 9.63 13.14
CA GLY A 110 14.00 8.34 13.36
C GLY A 110 14.79 7.46 14.33
N THR A 111 16.11 7.43 14.17
CA THR A 111 17.01 6.68 15.08
C THR A 111 17.00 7.28 16.48
N ALA A 112 17.05 8.60 16.60
CA ALA A 112 16.97 9.32 17.87
C ALA A 112 15.63 9.04 18.57
N LEU A 113 14.53 9.04 17.83
CA LEU A 113 13.22 8.64 18.34
C LEU A 113 13.23 7.18 18.82
N GLY A 114 13.84 6.27 18.07
CA GLY A 114 14.01 4.86 18.47
C GLY A 114 14.81 4.70 19.76
N LEU A 115 15.88 5.46 19.92
CA LEU A 115 16.68 5.53 21.15
C LEU A 115 15.84 6.01 22.33
N VAL A 116 15.11 7.13 22.18
CA VAL A 116 14.24 7.67 23.23
C VAL A 116 13.16 6.66 23.60
N LEU A 117 12.49 6.07 22.62
CA LEU A 117 11.48 5.04 22.87
C LEU A 117 12.07 3.82 23.57
N SER A 118 13.27 3.37 23.19
CA SER A 118 13.96 2.27 23.87
C SER A 118 14.34 2.63 25.30
N ALA A 119 14.89 3.82 25.53
CA ALA A 119 15.30 4.28 26.86
C ALA A 119 14.10 4.41 27.82
N LEU A 120 12.94 4.79 27.29
CA LEU A 120 11.70 4.85 28.05
C LEU A 120 11.03 3.46 28.21
N GLY A 121 11.60 2.37 27.68
CA GLY A 121 10.96 1.04 27.69
C GLY A 121 9.72 0.96 26.76
N GLY A 122 9.58 1.88 25.81
CA GLY A 122 8.48 1.92 24.84
C GLY A 122 8.53 0.76 23.84
N LEU A 123 9.72 0.25 23.50
CA LEU A 123 9.86 -0.93 22.64
C LEU A 123 9.32 -2.21 23.31
N GLU A 124 9.68 -2.42 24.59
CA GLU A 124 9.17 -3.54 25.39
C GLU A 124 7.66 -3.43 25.61
N ARG A 125 7.18 -2.23 26.00
CA ARG A 125 5.73 -1.97 26.13
C ARG A 125 4.97 -2.20 24.83
N TRP A 126 5.55 -1.88 23.68
CA TRP A 126 4.95 -2.18 22.39
C TRP A 126 4.85 -3.69 22.13
N GLU A 127 5.87 -4.45 22.49
CA GLU A 127 5.84 -5.91 22.39
C GLU A 127 4.79 -6.51 23.32
N ASP A 128 4.70 -6.04 24.55
CA ASP A 128 3.67 -6.45 25.52
C ASP A 128 2.25 -6.14 25.00
N VAL A 129 2.04 -4.94 24.46
CA VAL A 129 0.75 -4.56 23.85
C VAL A 129 0.46 -5.44 22.64
N ARG A 130 1.42 -5.64 21.73
CA ARG A 130 1.23 -6.50 20.56
C ARG A 130 0.87 -7.92 21.01
N ASP A 131 1.58 -8.48 21.97
CA ASP A 131 1.36 -9.85 22.44
C ASP A 131 0.08 -9.95 23.27
N HIS A 132 -0.37 -8.88 23.90
CA HIS A 132 -1.67 -8.78 24.55
C HIS A 132 -2.82 -8.81 23.52
N TRP A 133 -2.69 -8.13 22.38
CA TRP A 133 -3.75 -8.03 21.38
C TRP A 133 -3.72 -9.15 20.33
N PHE A 134 -2.53 -9.64 20.00
CA PHE A 134 -2.28 -10.59 18.91
C PHE A 134 -1.56 -11.86 19.41
N GLY A 135 -1.72 -12.95 18.66
CA GLY A 135 -1.00 -14.21 18.89
C GLY A 135 0.38 -14.22 18.23
N ALA A 136 1.09 -15.35 18.38
CA ALA A 136 2.39 -15.57 17.76
C ALA A 136 2.33 -15.47 16.23
N SER A 137 3.42 -14.96 15.63
CA SER A 137 3.60 -14.78 14.18
C SER A 137 2.60 -13.80 13.53
N SER A 138 2.21 -12.74 14.24
CA SER A 138 1.28 -11.71 13.77
C SER A 138 1.89 -10.66 12.83
N ALA A 139 3.23 -10.52 12.81
CA ALA A 139 3.90 -9.43 12.11
C ALA A 139 3.56 -9.30 10.60
N PRO A 140 3.55 -10.38 9.79
CA PRO A 140 3.18 -10.26 8.37
C PRO A 140 1.72 -9.84 8.17
N ALA A 141 0.80 -10.33 9.02
CA ALA A 141 -0.60 -9.92 8.96
C ALA A 141 -0.76 -8.44 9.35
N LEU A 142 -0.06 -7.97 10.38
CA LEU A 142 -0.07 -6.56 10.77
C LEU A 142 0.48 -5.67 9.65
N ALA A 143 1.53 -6.11 8.95
CA ALA A 143 2.04 -5.39 7.78
C ALA A 143 0.99 -5.31 6.66
N LEU A 144 0.31 -6.42 6.36
CA LEU A 144 -0.80 -6.42 5.39
C LEU A 144 -1.94 -5.50 5.83
N LEU A 145 -2.36 -5.55 7.09
CA LEU A 145 -3.41 -4.69 7.63
C LEU A 145 -3.03 -3.20 7.56
N ALA A 146 -1.76 -2.86 7.81
CA ALA A 146 -1.25 -1.50 7.68
C ALA A 146 -1.16 -1.03 6.21
N LEU A 147 -0.89 -1.95 5.28
CA LEU A 147 -0.83 -1.67 3.84
C LEU A 147 -2.23 -1.53 3.22
N TRP A 148 -3.26 -2.15 3.79
CA TRP A 148 -4.63 -2.11 3.23
C TRP A 148 -5.20 -0.68 3.07
N PRO A 149 -5.22 0.20 4.09
CA PRO A 149 -5.73 1.57 3.90
C PRO A 149 -4.86 2.40 2.93
N LEU A 150 -3.55 2.11 2.84
CA LEU A 150 -2.70 2.74 1.82
C LEU A 150 -3.03 2.26 0.41
N ALA A 151 -3.46 1.01 0.27
CA ALA A 151 -3.96 0.45 -0.97
C ALA A 151 -5.25 1.16 -1.44
N LEU A 152 -6.13 1.52 -0.49
CA LEU A 152 -7.38 2.24 -0.77
C LEU A 152 -7.17 3.68 -1.25
N LEU A 153 -5.96 4.24 -1.14
CA LEU A 153 -5.65 5.54 -1.74
C LEU A 153 -5.69 5.49 -3.27
N TYR A 154 -5.50 4.30 -3.86
CA TYR A 154 -5.69 4.09 -5.30
C TYR A 154 -7.19 4.17 -5.65
N PRO A 155 -7.58 5.00 -6.64
CA PRO A 155 -8.97 5.06 -7.08
C PRO A 155 -9.38 3.71 -7.66
N THR A 156 -10.36 3.09 -7.03
CA THR A 156 -10.89 1.78 -7.40
C THR A 156 -12.31 1.95 -7.96
N PRO A 157 -12.70 1.18 -8.99
CA PRO A 157 -14.06 1.15 -9.54
C PRO A 157 -15.15 0.90 -8.49
N LEU A 158 -14.83 0.16 -7.44
CA LEU A 158 -15.72 -0.09 -6.31
C LEU A 158 -14.99 0.18 -4.98
N PRO A 159 -15.64 0.83 -4.00
CA PRO A 159 -15.07 0.99 -2.67
C PRO A 159 -14.59 -0.33 -2.07
N PHE A 160 -13.38 -0.31 -1.49
CA PHE A 160 -12.69 -1.50 -0.93
C PHE A 160 -12.32 -2.60 -1.94
N GLY A 161 -12.61 -2.39 -3.22
CA GLY A 161 -12.40 -3.37 -4.28
C GLY A 161 -10.96 -3.41 -4.77
N LEU A 162 -10.11 -4.23 -4.15
CA LEU A 162 -8.71 -4.42 -4.52
C LEU A 162 -8.48 -5.64 -5.44
N GLY A 163 -7.42 -5.64 -6.24
CA GLY A 163 -6.98 -6.81 -7.03
C GLY A 163 -7.24 -6.77 -8.55
N GLN A 164 -7.31 -5.59 -9.16
CA GLN A 164 -7.68 -5.40 -10.57
C GLN A 164 -6.58 -5.73 -11.60
N TRP A 165 -6.12 -6.99 -11.66
CA TRP A 165 -5.11 -7.39 -12.66
C TRP A 165 -5.71 -7.76 -14.01
N LEU A 166 -6.93 -8.33 -14.03
CA LEU A 166 -7.49 -8.93 -15.24
C LEU A 166 -7.67 -7.92 -16.39
N PRO A 167 -8.22 -6.70 -16.17
CA PRO A 167 -8.36 -5.73 -17.26
C PRO A 167 -7.03 -5.39 -17.93
N TRP A 168 -5.96 -5.28 -17.13
CA TRP A 168 -4.62 -4.98 -17.64
C TRP A 168 -4.03 -6.14 -18.45
N TRP A 169 -4.12 -7.38 -17.94
CA TRP A 169 -3.68 -8.57 -18.69
C TRP A 169 -4.49 -8.76 -19.98
N ARG A 170 -5.81 -8.53 -19.92
CA ARG A 170 -6.69 -8.58 -21.10
C ARG A 170 -6.24 -7.57 -22.15
N GLY A 171 -5.98 -6.31 -21.75
CA GLY A 171 -5.47 -5.28 -22.66
C GLY A 171 -4.15 -5.68 -23.31
N MET A 172 -3.16 -6.10 -22.50
CA MET A 172 -1.86 -6.55 -23.02
C MET A 172 -1.98 -7.74 -23.97
N LEU A 173 -2.84 -8.71 -23.65
CA LEU A 173 -3.06 -9.87 -24.51
C LEU A 173 -3.74 -9.48 -25.82
N LEU A 174 -4.74 -8.60 -25.77
CA LEU A 174 -5.40 -8.08 -26.97
C LEU A 174 -4.41 -7.32 -27.85
N ASP A 175 -3.60 -6.45 -27.26
CA ASP A 175 -2.55 -5.70 -27.97
C ASP A 175 -1.53 -6.66 -28.62
N ALA A 176 -1.07 -7.68 -27.88
CA ALA A 176 -0.13 -8.67 -28.41
C ALA A 176 -0.72 -9.55 -29.53
N LEU A 177 -2.04 -9.79 -29.51
CA LEU A 177 -2.74 -10.55 -30.53
C LEU A 177 -3.18 -9.69 -31.73
N THR A 178 -3.12 -8.36 -31.63
CA THR A 178 -3.44 -7.49 -32.76
C THR A 178 -2.54 -7.81 -33.97
N GLY A 179 -3.16 -7.94 -35.14
CA GLY A 179 -2.45 -8.33 -36.38
C GLY A 179 -2.11 -9.81 -36.51
N THR A 180 -2.53 -10.68 -35.58
CA THR A 180 -2.38 -12.14 -35.70
C THR A 180 -3.69 -12.83 -36.13
N PRO A 181 -3.66 -14.07 -36.68
CA PRO A 181 -4.88 -14.83 -36.97
C PRO A 181 -5.74 -15.14 -35.73
N TRP A 182 -5.17 -15.02 -34.53
CA TRP A 182 -5.85 -15.19 -33.25
C TRP A 182 -6.38 -13.88 -32.67
N ALA A 183 -6.29 -12.77 -33.41
CA ALA A 183 -6.91 -11.52 -33.03
C ALA A 183 -8.41 -11.76 -32.81
N LEU A 184 -8.84 -11.67 -31.55
CA LEU A 184 -10.23 -11.90 -31.18
C LEU A 184 -11.04 -10.65 -31.57
N ASN A 185 -11.64 -10.65 -32.76
CA ASN A 185 -12.64 -9.66 -33.15
C ASN A 185 -13.98 -10.03 -32.49
N TRP A 186 -14.15 -9.69 -31.22
CA TRP A 186 -15.42 -9.91 -30.51
C TRP A 186 -16.59 -9.03 -31.03
N GLY A 187 -16.35 -8.21 -32.06
CA GLY A 187 -17.30 -7.21 -32.56
C GLY A 187 -17.60 -6.12 -31.53
N ASP A 188 -18.30 -5.07 -31.95
CA ASP A 188 -18.73 -3.96 -31.07
C ASP A 188 -19.71 -4.42 -29.95
N ALA A 189 -20.10 -5.70 -29.94
CA ALA A 189 -21.11 -6.27 -29.06
C ALA A 189 -20.58 -6.71 -27.67
N VAL A 190 -19.26 -6.68 -27.43
CA VAL A 190 -18.64 -7.29 -26.23
C VAL A 190 -17.97 -6.27 -25.30
N THR A 191 -18.00 -4.99 -25.67
CA THR A 191 -17.67 -3.87 -24.78
C THR A 191 -18.94 -3.16 -24.30
N VAL A 192 -20.02 -3.90 -24.06
CA VAL A 192 -21.03 -3.40 -23.13
C VAL A 192 -20.40 -3.55 -21.76
N GLU A 193 -19.80 -2.46 -21.27
CA GLU A 193 -19.47 -2.28 -19.86
C GLU A 193 -20.75 -2.50 -19.06
N HIS A 194 -21.01 -3.75 -18.68
CA HIS A 194 -22.17 -4.07 -17.87
C HIS A 194 -21.86 -3.54 -16.48
N GLU A 195 -22.55 -2.45 -16.11
CA GLU A 195 -22.64 -2.04 -14.72
C GLU A 195 -23.00 -3.28 -13.89
N LEU A 196 -22.23 -3.52 -12.83
CA LEU A 196 -22.50 -4.64 -11.94
C LEU A 196 -23.93 -4.51 -11.41
N PRO A 197 -24.74 -5.58 -11.45
CA PRO A 197 -26.04 -5.56 -10.82
C PRO A 197 -25.92 -5.06 -9.36
N PRO A 198 -26.83 -4.21 -8.87
CA PRO A 198 -26.67 -3.55 -7.56
C PRO A 198 -26.40 -4.53 -6.40
N GLY A 199 -26.95 -5.75 -6.48
CA GLY A 199 -26.70 -6.81 -5.50
C GLY A 199 -25.26 -7.33 -5.51
N LEU A 200 -24.66 -7.49 -6.69
CA LEU A 200 -23.25 -7.92 -6.83
C LEU A 200 -22.29 -6.78 -6.47
N GLU A 201 -22.65 -5.54 -6.76
CA GLU A 201 -21.91 -4.35 -6.32
C GLU A 201 -21.84 -4.28 -4.78
N ALA A 202 -22.99 -4.33 -4.12
CA ALA A 202 -23.07 -4.34 -2.67
C ALA A 202 -22.31 -5.52 -2.05
N LEU A 203 -22.38 -6.70 -2.67
CA LEU A 203 -21.62 -7.87 -2.23
C LEU A 203 -20.11 -7.63 -2.38
N ALA A 204 -19.62 -7.11 -3.50
CA ALA A 204 -18.21 -6.83 -3.70
C ALA A 204 -17.66 -5.84 -2.67
N ILE A 205 -18.39 -4.75 -2.41
CA ILE A 205 -18.05 -3.76 -1.36
C ILE A 205 -18.00 -4.42 0.02
N ALA A 206 -19.00 -5.26 0.35
CA ALA A 206 -19.05 -5.97 1.62
C ALA A 206 -17.86 -6.93 1.78
N LEU A 207 -17.50 -7.68 0.74
CA LEU A 207 -16.35 -8.60 0.75
C LEU A 207 -15.02 -7.84 0.87
N GLY A 208 -14.88 -6.69 0.19
CA GLY A 208 -13.70 -5.83 0.28
C GLY A 208 -13.45 -5.30 1.69
N LEU A 209 -14.52 -4.92 2.40
CA LEU A 209 -14.47 -4.48 3.79
C LEU A 209 -14.24 -5.66 4.77
N LEU A 210 -14.83 -6.82 4.49
CA LEU A 210 -14.73 -8.02 5.33
C LEU A 210 -13.34 -8.68 5.27
N ALA A 211 -12.68 -8.66 4.11
CA ALA A 211 -11.38 -9.29 3.88
C ALA A 211 -10.28 -8.92 4.92
N PRO A 212 -9.97 -7.63 5.18
CA PRO A 212 -8.99 -7.26 6.21
C PRO A 212 -9.44 -7.64 7.62
N VAL A 213 -10.76 -7.67 7.90
CA VAL A 213 -11.27 -8.08 9.22
C VAL A 213 -11.04 -9.57 9.45
N LEU A 214 -11.31 -10.42 8.44
CA LEU A 214 -11.03 -11.84 8.51
C LEU A 214 -9.53 -12.11 8.67
N LEU A 215 -8.69 -11.39 7.93
CA LEU A 215 -7.23 -11.42 8.09
C LEU A 215 -6.82 -11.07 9.52
N MET A 216 -7.36 -10.00 10.10
CA MET A 216 -7.09 -9.59 11.48
C MET A 216 -7.50 -10.65 12.50
N ILE A 217 -8.67 -11.30 12.34
CA ILE A 217 -9.17 -12.33 13.26
C ILE A 217 -8.24 -13.55 13.33
N THR A 218 -7.51 -13.86 12.26
CA THR A 218 -6.56 -14.98 12.25
C THR A 218 -5.36 -14.78 13.18
N VAL A 219 -5.04 -13.53 13.52
CA VAL A 219 -3.92 -13.16 14.39
C VAL A 219 -4.36 -12.52 15.71
N ALA A 220 -5.59 -12.01 15.81
CA ALA A 220 -6.10 -11.40 17.02
C ALA A 220 -6.55 -12.43 18.07
N ARG A 221 -6.25 -12.13 19.35
CA ARG A 221 -6.79 -12.88 20.48
C ARG A 221 -8.32 -12.73 20.54
N SER A 222 -9.01 -13.73 21.10
CA SER A 222 -10.47 -13.77 21.15
C SER A 222 -11.09 -12.73 22.10
N GLY A 223 -12.40 -12.54 22.01
CA GLY A 223 -13.18 -11.64 22.86
C GLY A 223 -13.35 -10.23 22.28
N LEU A 224 -13.61 -9.26 23.17
CA LEU A 224 -13.93 -7.86 22.80
C LEU A 224 -12.83 -7.17 22.00
N ARG A 225 -11.58 -7.64 22.10
CA ARG A 225 -10.45 -7.12 21.31
C ARG A 225 -10.71 -7.22 19.80
N ARG A 226 -11.37 -8.30 19.35
CA ARG A 226 -11.73 -8.47 17.93
C ARG A 226 -12.72 -7.42 17.46
N LEU A 227 -13.70 -7.07 18.31
CA LEU A 227 -14.67 -6.02 17.99
C LEU A 227 -13.99 -4.66 17.86
N ALA A 228 -13.09 -4.32 18.80
CA ALA A 228 -12.33 -3.07 18.74
C ALA A 228 -11.44 -3.01 17.49
N LEU A 229 -10.73 -4.10 17.17
CA LEU A 229 -9.88 -4.17 15.97
C LEU A 229 -10.69 -4.16 14.67
N ALA A 230 -11.87 -4.80 14.64
CA ALA A 230 -12.77 -4.77 13.49
C ALA A 230 -13.33 -3.37 13.27
N GLY A 231 -13.75 -2.68 14.34
CA GLY A 231 -14.18 -1.29 14.28
C GLY A 231 -13.06 -0.37 13.78
N GLY A 232 -11.82 -0.57 14.26
CA GLY A 232 -10.65 0.14 13.78
C GLY A 232 -10.36 -0.11 12.29
N ALA A 233 -10.43 -1.35 11.83
CA ALA A 233 -10.25 -1.70 10.42
C ALA A 233 -11.33 -1.06 9.54
N VAL A 234 -12.60 -1.11 9.96
CA VAL A 234 -13.70 -0.44 9.24
C VAL A 234 -13.45 1.06 9.17
N LEU A 235 -13.11 1.71 10.28
CA LEU A 235 -12.82 3.15 10.31
C LEU A 235 -11.66 3.52 9.39
N LEU A 236 -10.56 2.76 9.43
CA LEU A 236 -9.42 2.98 8.53
C LEU A 236 -9.78 2.79 7.06
N GLY A 237 -10.70 1.86 6.76
CA GLY A 237 -11.25 1.67 5.43
C GLY A 237 -12.01 2.92 4.96
N LEU A 238 -13.00 3.33 5.75
CA LEU A 238 -13.82 4.51 5.47
C LEU A 238 -12.95 5.76 5.26
N LEU A 239 -11.98 6.00 6.15
CA LEU A 239 -11.06 7.13 6.05
C LEU A 239 -10.11 7.00 4.87
N GLY A 240 -9.62 5.80 4.56
CA GLY A 240 -8.75 5.56 3.40
C GLY A 240 -9.47 5.88 2.08
N THR A 241 -10.68 5.36 1.91
CA THR A 241 -11.52 5.66 0.73
C THR A 241 -11.91 7.13 0.68
N ALA A 242 -12.31 7.74 1.81
CA ALA A 242 -12.64 9.16 1.84
C ALA A 242 -11.44 10.06 1.52
N THR A 243 -10.24 9.68 1.97
CA THR A 243 -9.00 10.39 1.64
C THR A 243 -8.68 10.26 0.16
N SER A 244 -8.85 9.06 -0.43
CA SER A 244 -8.70 8.86 -1.88
C SER A 244 -9.62 9.77 -2.69
N THR A 245 -10.91 9.82 -2.33
CA THR A 245 -11.90 10.69 -2.97
C THR A 245 -11.57 12.17 -2.76
N ALA A 246 -11.13 12.57 -1.57
CA ALA A 246 -10.71 13.94 -1.28
C ALA A 246 -9.48 14.36 -2.10
N MET A 247 -8.53 13.45 -2.30
CA MET A 247 -7.35 13.70 -3.15
C MET A 247 -7.73 13.82 -4.64
N ALA A 248 -8.74 13.08 -5.08
CA ALA A 248 -9.20 13.09 -6.47
C ALA A 248 -10.10 14.30 -6.80
N PHE A 249 -11.04 14.64 -5.92
CA PHE A 249 -12.11 15.61 -6.21
C PHE A 249 -12.15 16.82 -5.24
N GLY A 250 -11.18 16.92 -4.33
CA GLY A 250 -11.10 17.96 -3.31
C GLY A 250 -11.78 17.57 -1.99
N PRO A 251 -11.41 18.24 -0.88
CA PRO A 251 -11.83 17.86 0.48
C PRO A 251 -13.35 17.92 0.71
N ASP A 252 -14.06 18.81 0.03
CA ASP A 252 -15.52 18.95 0.15
C ASP A 252 -16.27 17.71 -0.36
N HIS A 253 -15.65 16.92 -1.24
CA HIS A 253 -16.22 15.70 -1.83
C HIS A 253 -15.71 14.41 -1.16
N ALA A 254 -15.02 14.49 -0.01
CA ALA A 254 -14.43 13.33 0.66
C ALA A 254 -15.41 12.16 0.90
N TRP A 255 -16.69 12.47 1.10
CA TRP A 255 -17.74 11.47 1.36
C TRP A 255 -18.63 11.17 0.15
N ALA A 256 -18.32 11.72 -1.03
CA ALA A 256 -19.16 11.57 -2.23
C ALA A 256 -19.28 10.11 -2.70
N TRP A 257 -18.31 9.26 -2.36
CA TRP A 257 -18.34 7.82 -2.66
C TRP A 257 -19.42 7.05 -1.87
N LEU A 258 -19.94 7.61 -0.77
CA LEU A 258 -20.97 6.99 0.07
C LEU A 258 -22.39 7.33 -0.44
N SER A 259 -22.71 6.80 -1.62
CA SER A 259 -23.98 6.96 -2.32
C SER A 259 -25.03 5.93 -1.90
N ASP A 260 -26.25 6.05 -2.43
CA ASP A 260 -27.31 5.05 -2.20
C ASP A 260 -26.99 3.68 -2.79
N ALA A 261 -26.10 3.60 -3.79
CA ALA A 261 -25.60 2.34 -4.35
C ALA A 261 -24.61 1.65 -3.42
N THR A 262 -23.71 2.41 -2.76
CA THR A 262 -22.62 1.82 -1.97
C THR A 262 -22.98 1.57 -0.51
N ARG A 263 -23.91 2.36 0.07
CA ARG A 263 -24.37 2.22 1.47
C ARG A 263 -24.83 0.80 1.85
N PRO A 264 -25.63 0.08 1.05
CA PRO A 264 -26.02 -1.30 1.36
C PRO A 264 -24.83 -2.24 1.49
N GLY A 265 -23.82 -2.09 0.62
CA GLY A 265 -22.59 -2.89 0.66
C GLY A 265 -21.75 -2.61 1.90
N VAL A 266 -21.60 -1.33 2.28
CA VAL A 266 -20.91 -0.95 3.52
C VAL A 266 -21.65 -1.53 4.73
N GLY A 267 -22.97 -1.37 4.79
CA GLY A 267 -23.80 -1.89 5.88
C GLY A 267 -23.69 -3.41 6.02
N LEU A 268 -23.80 -4.14 4.91
CA LEU A 268 -23.62 -5.59 4.87
C LEU A 268 -22.21 -5.99 5.33
N GLY A 269 -21.16 -5.31 4.85
CA GLY A 269 -19.78 -5.57 5.24
C GLY A 269 -19.54 -5.38 6.74
N VAL A 270 -20.10 -4.32 7.34
CA VAL A 270 -20.01 -4.07 8.79
C VAL A 270 -20.73 -5.17 9.59
N VAL A 271 -21.94 -5.55 9.19
CA VAL A 271 -22.68 -6.63 9.87
C VAL A 271 -21.91 -7.96 9.78
N LEU A 272 -21.42 -8.31 8.59
CA LEU A 272 -20.62 -9.52 8.40
C LEU A 272 -19.32 -9.48 9.20
N ALA A 273 -18.65 -8.33 9.30
CA ALA A 273 -17.44 -8.15 10.08
C ALA A 273 -17.69 -8.38 11.59
N LEU A 274 -18.81 -7.86 12.12
CA LEU A 274 -19.21 -8.06 13.50
C LEU A 274 -19.52 -9.53 13.79
N VAL A 275 -20.29 -10.19 12.92
CA VAL A 275 -20.60 -11.63 13.03
C VAL A 275 -19.32 -12.46 12.93
N ALA A 276 -18.41 -12.11 12.02
CA ALA A 276 -17.14 -12.81 11.82
C ALA A 276 -16.25 -12.80 13.08
N CYS A 277 -16.38 -11.81 13.96
CA CYS A 277 -15.61 -11.76 15.22
C CYS A 277 -15.90 -12.96 16.15
N LEU A 278 -17.06 -13.61 16.00
CA LEU A 278 -17.45 -14.82 16.72
C LEU A 278 -16.77 -16.09 16.18
N LEU A 279 -16.17 -16.04 14.98
CA LEU A 279 -15.61 -17.20 14.33
C LEU A 279 -14.27 -17.63 14.95
N PRO A 280 -13.98 -18.95 15.02
CA PRO A 280 -12.64 -19.43 15.30
C PRO A 280 -11.63 -18.95 14.25
N SER A 281 -10.37 -18.69 14.65
CA SER A 281 -9.33 -18.15 13.75
C SER A 281 -9.11 -18.98 12.49
N ARG A 282 -9.27 -20.32 12.56
CA ARG A 282 -9.16 -21.22 11.40
C ARG A 282 -10.33 -21.06 10.42
N VAL A 283 -11.55 -20.89 10.93
CA VAL A 283 -12.74 -20.66 10.11
C VAL A 283 -12.63 -19.29 9.44
N ALA A 284 -12.18 -18.26 10.17
CA ALA A 284 -11.91 -16.95 9.61
C ALA A 284 -10.85 -16.99 8.50
N ALA A 285 -9.81 -17.82 8.63
CA ALA A 285 -8.80 -17.98 7.58
C ALA A 285 -9.36 -18.65 6.31
N ALA A 286 -10.14 -19.73 6.47
CA ALA A 286 -10.80 -20.41 5.34
C ALA A 286 -11.84 -19.52 4.65
N LEU A 287 -12.67 -18.83 5.43
CA LEU A 287 -13.62 -17.86 4.91
C LEU A 287 -12.89 -16.69 4.24
N GLY A 288 -11.78 -16.22 4.80
CA GLY A 288 -10.96 -15.15 4.22
C GLY A 288 -10.40 -15.50 2.85
N LEU A 289 -9.96 -16.74 2.64
CA LEU A 289 -9.57 -17.23 1.32
C LEU A 289 -10.73 -17.17 0.32
N PHE A 290 -11.90 -17.69 0.72
CA PHE A 290 -13.09 -17.66 -0.13
C PHE A 290 -13.50 -16.22 -0.46
N VAL A 291 -13.55 -15.34 0.54
CA VAL A 291 -13.90 -13.93 0.41
C VAL A 291 -12.96 -13.22 -0.55
N LEU A 292 -11.64 -13.41 -0.43
CA LEU A 292 -10.68 -12.80 -1.34
C LEU A 292 -10.79 -13.33 -2.77
N CYS A 293 -10.98 -14.63 -2.95
CA CYS A 293 -11.20 -15.21 -4.29
C CYS A 293 -12.49 -14.66 -4.94
N ALA A 294 -13.58 -14.61 -4.18
CA ALA A 294 -14.85 -14.07 -4.64
C ALA A 294 -14.74 -12.57 -4.95
N LEU A 295 -14.07 -11.80 -4.10
CA LEU A 295 -13.80 -10.37 -4.31
C LEU A 295 -13.02 -10.14 -5.61
N ILE A 296 -11.91 -10.84 -5.81
CA ILE A 296 -11.10 -10.74 -7.05
C ILE A 296 -11.96 -11.10 -8.27
N GLY A 297 -12.77 -12.16 -8.18
CA GLY A 297 -13.67 -12.57 -9.25
C GLY A 297 -14.71 -11.50 -9.61
N LEU A 298 -15.41 -10.95 -8.60
CA LEU A 298 -16.42 -9.91 -8.81
C LEU A 298 -15.82 -8.62 -9.35
N ILE A 299 -14.68 -8.19 -8.82
CA ILE A 299 -14.01 -6.98 -9.30
C ILE A 299 -13.47 -7.16 -10.71
N SER A 300 -13.08 -8.39 -11.10
CA SER A 300 -12.64 -8.67 -12.46
C SER A 300 -13.77 -8.57 -13.50
N LEU A 301 -15.03 -8.63 -13.04
CA LEU A 301 -16.22 -8.40 -13.85
C LEU A 301 -16.70 -6.94 -13.77
N ALA A 302 -16.20 -6.16 -12.82
CA ALA A 302 -16.56 -4.76 -12.69
C ALA A 302 -16.09 -3.99 -13.95
N PRO A 303 -16.89 -3.04 -14.45
CA PRO A 303 -16.44 -2.19 -15.53
C PRO A 303 -15.15 -1.47 -15.14
N SER A 304 -14.28 -1.28 -16.13
CA SER A 304 -13.25 -0.25 -16.04
C SER A 304 -13.94 1.07 -15.74
N ASP A 305 -13.50 1.79 -14.69
CA ASP A 305 -14.09 3.09 -14.36
C ASP A 305 -14.08 3.97 -15.64
N PRO A 306 -15.25 4.42 -16.15
CA PRO A 306 -15.31 5.28 -17.34
C PRO A 306 -14.55 6.60 -17.13
N TYR A 307 -14.43 7.01 -15.87
CA TYR A 307 -13.65 8.16 -15.43
C TYR A 307 -12.21 7.80 -15.09
N LEU A 308 -11.76 6.56 -15.24
CA LEU A 308 -10.36 6.17 -15.01
C LEU A 308 -9.43 7.02 -15.89
N ALA A 309 -9.82 7.30 -17.13
CA ALA A 309 -9.04 8.17 -18.03
C ALA A 309 -9.00 9.63 -17.55
N LEU A 310 -10.12 10.16 -17.04
CA LEU A 310 -10.22 11.52 -16.48
C LEU A 310 -9.51 11.64 -15.11
N ASN A 311 -9.62 10.63 -14.27
CA ASN A 311 -8.91 10.49 -12.99
C ASN A 311 -7.41 10.32 -13.25
N MET A 312 -7.00 9.49 -14.22
CA MET A 312 -5.60 9.40 -14.64
C MET A 312 -5.10 10.76 -15.11
N GLN A 313 -5.85 11.52 -15.90
CA GLN A 313 -5.43 12.84 -16.37
C GLN A 313 -5.30 13.88 -15.23
N ALA A 314 -6.21 13.85 -14.24
CA ALA A 314 -6.15 14.71 -13.05
C ALA A 314 -4.96 14.35 -12.11
N TRP A 315 -4.64 13.06 -11.98
CA TRP A 315 -3.53 12.58 -11.16
C TRP A 315 -2.17 12.67 -11.87
N GLU A 316 -2.13 12.47 -13.20
CA GLU A 316 -0.95 12.65 -14.06
C GLU A 316 -0.52 14.11 -14.19
N GLN A 317 -1.46 15.05 -14.10
CA GLN A 317 -1.15 16.49 -14.03
C GLN A 317 -0.92 16.99 -12.59
N GLY A 318 -1.21 16.16 -11.59
CA GLY A 318 -1.11 16.48 -10.17
C GLY A 318 0.28 16.31 -9.57
N ARG A 319 0.48 16.84 -8.36
CA ARG A 319 1.76 16.76 -7.60
C ARG A 319 2.12 15.34 -7.10
N PHE A 320 1.28 14.32 -7.35
CA PHE A 320 1.35 12.99 -6.70
C PHE A 320 1.54 11.81 -7.66
N ILE A 321 2.04 12.04 -8.88
CA ILE A 321 2.25 11.00 -9.92
C ILE A 321 2.96 9.74 -9.37
N ASN A 322 4.02 9.94 -8.58
CA ASN A 322 4.80 8.85 -7.99
C ASN A 322 4.02 8.07 -6.91
N LEU A 323 3.09 8.72 -6.21
CA LEU A 323 2.27 8.06 -5.19
C LEU A 323 1.21 7.18 -5.85
N TYR A 324 0.60 7.65 -6.95
CA TYR A 324 -0.43 6.92 -7.68
C TYR A 324 0.04 5.55 -8.17
N GLY A 325 1.20 5.50 -8.83
CA GLY A 325 1.72 4.24 -9.34
C GLY A 325 2.08 3.26 -8.22
N LEU A 326 2.53 3.76 -7.08
CA LEU A 326 2.84 2.94 -5.91
C LEU A 326 1.58 2.39 -5.24
N THR A 327 0.59 3.24 -4.96
CA THR A 327 -0.69 2.82 -4.37
C THR A 327 -1.42 1.85 -5.29
N ARG A 328 -1.32 2.03 -6.62
CA ARG A 328 -1.79 1.06 -7.62
C ARG A 328 -1.16 -0.32 -7.43
N TRP A 329 0.17 -0.40 -7.34
CA TRP A 329 0.85 -1.69 -7.14
C TRP A 329 0.44 -2.35 -5.82
N VAL A 330 0.29 -1.58 -4.74
CA VAL A 330 -0.20 -2.11 -3.46
C VAL A 330 -1.65 -2.59 -3.61
N ALA A 331 -2.55 -1.78 -4.17
CA ALA A 331 -3.95 -2.14 -4.43
C ALA A 331 -4.11 -3.40 -5.29
N TRP A 332 -3.22 -3.58 -6.25
CA TRP A 332 -3.24 -4.74 -7.12
C TRP A 332 -2.69 -5.98 -6.42
N THR A 333 -1.58 -5.88 -5.71
CA THR A 333 -0.87 -7.06 -5.13
C THR A 333 -1.42 -7.51 -3.77
N TRP A 334 -1.98 -6.59 -2.98
CA TRP A 334 -2.43 -6.84 -1.61
C TRP A 334 -3.32 -8.08 -1.46
N PRO A 335 -4.41 -8.26 -2.24
CA PRO A 335 -5.30 -9.41 -2.04
C PRO A 335 -4.62 -10.75 -2.36
N PHE A 336 -3.66 -10.78 -3.28
CA PHE A 336 -2.90 -12.00 -3.61
C PHE A 336 -1.90 -12.36 -2.51
N ILE A 337 -1.21 -11.37 -1.94
CA ILE A 337 -0.30 -11.61 -0.80
C ILE A 337 -1.11 -12.07 0.41
N ALA A 338 -2.27 -11.46 0.66
CA ALA A 338 -3.19 -11.88 1.71
C ALA A 338 -3.71 -13.30 1.50
N LEU A 339 -4.07 -13.69 0.26
CA LEU A 339 -4.45 -15.06 -0.10
C LEU A 339 -3.34 -16.07 0.24
N VAL A 340 -2.11 -15.83 -0.23
CA VAL A 340 -0.98 -16.73 0.03
C VAL A 340 -0.72 -16.84 1.54
N TRP A 341 -0.80 -15.73 2.26
CA TRP A 341 -0.59 -15.72 3.70
C TRP A 341 -1.69 -16.50 4.46
N LEU A 342 -2.97 -16.33 4.10
CA LEU A 342 -4.08 -17.07 4.70
C LEU A 342 -4.00 -18.57 4.39
N ALA A 343 -3.60 -18.94 3.17
CA ALA A 343 -3.37 -20.33 2.79
C ALA A 343 -2.24 -20.96 3.62
N ALA A 344 -1.10 -20.26 3.76
CA ALA A 344 0.00 -20.70 4.59
C ALA A 344 -0.44 -20.86 6.06
N ARG A 345 -1.30 -19.98 6.56
CA ARG A 345 -1.82 -20.04 7.93
C ARG A 345 -2.72 -21.25 8.19
N LEU A 346 -3.49 -21.71 7.20
CA LEU A 346 -4.31 -22.91 7.32
C LEU A 346 -3.48 -24.20 7.33
N VAL A 347 -2.37 -24.23 6.59
CA VAL A 347 -1.47 -25.39 6.52
C VAL A 347 -0.64 -25.54 7.80
N GLN A 348 -0.38 -24.44 8.52
CA GLN A 348 0.33 -24.48 9.80
C GLN A 348 -0.46 -25.29 10.85
N LYS A 349 0.22 -26.25 11.49
CA LYS A 349 -0.32 -26.98 12.65
C LYS A 349 -0.76 -25.98 13.72
N PRO A 350 -1.88 -26.23 14.42
CA PRO A 350 -2.29 -25.35 15.50
C PRO A 350 -1.20 -25.44 16.58
N GLN A 351 -0.65 -24.29 16.98
CA GLN A 351 0.24 -24.19 18.13
C GLN A 351 -0.57 -24.15 19.42
#